data_AF-A0A935RXY4-F1
#
_entry.id   AF-A0A935RXY4-F1
#
_cell.length_a   1.000
_cell.length_b   1.000
_cell.length_c   1.000
_cell.angle_alpha   90.00
_cell.angle_beta   90.00
_cell.angle_gamma   90.00
#
_symmetry.space_group_name_H-M   'P 1'
#
loop_
_entity.id
_entity.type
_entity.pdbx_description
1 polymer ?
#
loop_
_entity_poly.entity_id
_entity_poly.type
_entity_poly.pdbx_seq_one_letter_code
_entity_poly.pdbx_strand_id
1 'polypeptide(L)'
;MDTGTLLAKVNKYKQVLENTEKYRIAWHSEVKPMLAKTLEEILKQSDLPKAEIVIRDNIENLEAVVLELGRSSSGISENVEDSGVKRTMIKSNGSLIYQQLFNGKIMVMILSPHIEGYGQPKPPLTLEILRPDELKAPFIIRHMEAFLKDITDWEDFDDEEQKSSAIGFNPIGFNSGHEQEV
;
A
#
# COMPACT_ATOMS: atom_id res chain seq x y z
N MET A 1 -6.08 50.18 7.23
CA MET A 1 -5.90 48.86 6.60
C MET A 1 -6.65 47.83 7.44
N ASP A 2 -7.60 47.12 6.85
CA ASP A 2 -8.32 46.05 7.55
C ASP A 2 -7.49 44.76 7.48
N THR A 3 -7.04 44.30 8.65
CA THR A 3 -6.19 43.11 8.80
C THR A 3 -6.95 41.89 9.33
N GLY A 4 -8.29 41.98 9.51
CA GLY A 4 -9.09 40.90 10.11
C GLY A 4 -8.97 39.56 9.37
N THR A 5 -9.03 39.58 8.04
CA THR A 5 -8.86 38.38 7.20
C THR A 5 -7.46 37.77 7.32
N LEU A 6 -6.43 38.60 7.48
CA LEU A 6 -5.05 38.14 7.66
C LEU A 6 -4.89 37.46 9.03
N LEU A 7 -5.42 38.06 10.10
CA LEU A 7 -5.35 37.50 11.45
C LEU A 7 -6.04 36.14 11.54
N ALA A 8 -7.19 35.96 10.86
CA ALA A 8 -7.86 34.66 10.79
C ALA A 8 -6.97 33.59 10.12
N LYS A 9 -6.28 33.92 9.02
CA LYS A 9 -5.34 33.00 8.35
C LYS A 9 -4.14 32.66 9.24
N VAL A 10 -3.60 33.65 9.95
CA VAL A 10 -2.50 33.45 10.91
C VAL A 10 -2.92 32.51 12.05
N ASN A 11 -4.10 32.70 12.60
CA ASN A 11 -4.60 31.82 13.68
C ASN A 11 -4.84 30.39 13.19
N LYS A 12 -5.39 30.22 11.98
CA LYS A 12 -5.54 28.90 11.37
C LYS A 12 -4.18 28.22 11.16
N TYR A 13 -3.17 28.96 10.70
CA TYR A 13 -1.82 28.44 10.53
C TYR A 13 -1.23 27.96 11.86
N LYS A 14 -1.30 28.77 12.92
CA LYS A 14 -0.85 28.38 14.26
C LYS A 14 -1.55 27.12 14.75
N GLN A 15 -2.87 27.02 14.57
CA GLN A 15 -3.63 25.83 14.95
C GLN A 15 -3.16 24.56 14.21
N VAL A 16 -2.82 24.66 12.93
CA VAL A 16 -2.31 23.52 12.15
C VAL A 16 -0.94 23.07 12.66
N LEU A 17 -0.07 23.99 13.06
CA LEU A 17 1.23 23.65 13.65
C LEU A 17 1.05 22.93 15.00
N GLU A 18 0.18 23.46 15.87
CA GLU A 18 -0.14 22.81 17.15
C GLU A 18 -0.73 21.41 16.96
N ASN A 19 -1.61 21.24 15.97
CA ASN A 19 -2.18 19.94 15.65
C ASN A 19 -1.13 18.96 15.15
N THR A 20 -0.17 19.42 14.34
CA THR A 20 0.93 18.59 13.83
C THR A 20 1.72 17.98 14.99
N GLU A 21 2.08 18.78 15.99
CA GLU A 21 2.79 18.28 17.18
C GLU A 21 1.94 17.30 17.99
N LYS A 22 0.66 17.61 18.23
CA LYS A 22 -0.27 16.70 18.90
C LYS A 22 -0.39 15.37 18.17
N TYR A 23 -0.45 15.40 16.84
CA TYR A 23 -0.59 14.20 16.03
C TYR A 23 0.66 13.32 16.05
N ARG A 24 1.85 13.92 16.08
CA ARG A 24 3.11 13.19 16.24
C ARG A 24 3.18 12.50 17.59
N ILE A 25 2.82 13.20 18.66
CA ILE A 25 2.73 12.60 20.01
C ILE A 25 1.77 11.42 20.00
N ALA A 26 0.55 11.60 19.50
CA ALA A 26 -0.48 10.56 19.44
C ALA A 26 -0.06 9.35 18.60
N TRP A 27 0.74 9.57 17.54
CA TRP A 27 1.28 8.47 16.74
C TRP A 27 2.12 7.52 17.59
N HIS A 28 3.05 8.04 18.38
CA HIS A 28 3.93 7.23 19.23
C HIS A 28 3.23 6.66 20.46
N SER A 29 2.36 7.45 21.11
CA SER A 29 1.74 7.05 22.38
C SER A 29 0.53 6.14 22.21
N GLU A 30 -0.22 6.25 21.12
CA GLU A 30 -1.53 5.61 20.97
C GLU A 30 -1.64 4.82 19.66
N VAL A 31 -1.43 5.47 18.51
CA VAL A 31 -1.81 4.90 17.22
C VAL A 31 -0.92 3.73 16.81
N LYS A 32 0.41 3.91 16.83
CA LYS A 32 1.36 2.85 16.41
C LYS A 32 1.21 1.59 17.27
N PRO A 33 1.14 1.68 18.62
CA PRO A 33 0.85 0.51 19.46
C PRO A 33 -0.50 -0.15 19.18
N MET A 34 -1.56 0.65 18.96
CA MET A 34 -2.90 0.14 18.66
C MET A 34 -2.95 -0.58 17.31
N LEU A 35 -2.30 -0.03 16.27
CA LEU A 35 -2.16 -0.67 14.97
C LEU A 35 -1.46 -2.02 15.06
N ALA A 36 -0.28 -2.06 15.67
CA ALA A 36 0.47 -3.30 15.82
C ALA A 36 -0.37 -4.36 16.55
N LYS A 37 -0.96 -4.01 17.69
CA LYS A 37 -1.79 -4.92 18.47
C LYS A 37 -3.00 -5.45 17.70
N THR A 38 -3.78 -4.56 17.07
CA THR A 38 -5.00 -4.98 16.34
C THR A 38 -4.65 -5.83 15.12
N LEU A 39 -3.60 -5.49 14.37
CA LEU A 39 -3.16 -6.30 13.25
C LEU A 39 -2.65 -7.67 13.72
N GLU A 40 -1.90 -7.75 14.83
CA GLU A 40 -1.44 -9.03 15.40
C GLU A 40 -2.63 -9.92 15.81
N GLU A 41 -3.66 -9.33 16.42
CA GLU A 41 -4.88 -10.04 16.80
C GLU A 41 -5.63 -10.60 15.58
N ILE A 42 -5.68 -9.84 14.47
CA ILE A 42 -6.26 -10.29 13.20
C ILE A 42 -5.43 -11.44 12.60
N LEU A 43 -4.10 -11.33 12.57
CA LEU A 43 -3.22 -12.38 12.04
C LEU A 43 -3.35 -13.69 12.82
N LYS A 44 -3.44 -13.62 14.15
CA LYS A 44 -3.66 -14.80 15.00
C LYS A 44 -4.99 -15.52 14.71
N GLN A 45 -6.01 -14.79 14.26
CA GLN A 45 -7.34 -15.36 13.97
C GLN A 45 -7.49 -15.86 12.53
N SER A 46 -6.68 -15.34 11.59
CA SER A 46 -6.85 -15.57 10.16
C SER A 46 -5.99 -16.69 9.57
N ASP A 47 -5.10 -17.30 10.36
CA ASP A 47 -4.19 -18.39 9.94
C ASP A 47 -3.44 -18.06 8.63
N LEU A 48 -2.85 -16.87 8.58
CA LEU A 48 -2.00 -16.39 7.47
C LEU A 48 -0.52 -16.57 7.85
N PRO A 49 0.11 -17.75 7.60
CA PRO A 49 1.40 -18.12 8.20
C PRO A 49 2.60 -17.33 7.68
N LYS A 50 2.47 -16.70 6.51
CA LYS A 50 3.52 -15.87 5.90
C LYS A 50 3.34 -14.37 6.15
N ALA A 51 2.22 -13.99 6.77
CA ALA A 51 1.94 -12.60 7.05
C ALA A 51 2.75 -12.13 8.25
N GLU A 52 3.36 -10.95 8.13
CA GLU A 52 4.13 -10.33 9.19
C GLU A 52 3.81 -8.84 9.33
N ILE A 53 4.03 -8.30 10.52
CA ILE A 53 3.92 -6.88 10.79
C ILE A 53 5.31 -6.30 10.90
N VAL A 54 5.64 -5.39 9.99
CA VAL A 54 6.93 -4.72 9.92
C VAL A 54 6.73 -3.27 10.36
N ILE A 55 7.46 -2.89 11.41
CA ILE A 55 7.56 -1.49 11.84
C ILE A 55 8.75 -0.87 11.13
N ARG A 56 8.51 0.24 10.42
CA ARG A 56 9.55 1.04 9.76
C ARG A 56 9.71 2.34 10.54
N ASP A 57 10.76 2.45 11.34
CA ASP A 57 11.04 3.59 12.21
C ASP A 57 12.39 4.28 11.90
N ASN A 58 12.96 3.97 10.74
CA ASN A 58 14.26 4.50 10.29
C ASN A 58 14.30 6.03 10.17
N ILE A 59 13.13 6.67 9.98
CA ILE A 59 13.00 8.13 9.85
C ILE A 59 11.91 8.59 10.83
N GLU A 60 12.33 9.38 11.82
CA GLU A 60 11.44 9.98 12.80
C GLU A 60 10.37 10.85 12.12
N ASN A 61 9.12 10.77 12.59
CA ASN A 61 7.96 11.47 12.04
C ASN A 61 7.54 11.07 10.60
N LEU A 62 8.12 10.00 10.06
CA LEU A 62 7.75 9.35 8.80
C LEU A 62 7.71 7.81 8.97
N GLU A 63 7.41 7.37 10.18
CA GLU A 63 7.34 5.96 10.52
C GLU A 63 6.13 5.28 9.86
N ALA A 64 6.18 3.96 9.70
CA ALA A 64 5.07 3.18 9.18
C ALA A 64 4.89 1.85 9.93
N VAL A 65 3.63 1.40 10.01
CA VAL A 65 3.25 0.04 10.36
C VAL A 65 2.75 -0.64 9.10
N VAL A 66 3.42 -1.73 8.71
CA VAL A 66 3.15 -2.45 7.47
C VAL A 66 2.74 -3.87 7.80
N LEU A 67 1.60 -4.32 7.31
CA LEU A 67 1.26 -5.74 7.23
C LEU A 67 1.66 -6.24 5.85
N GLU A 68 2.61 -7.16 5.77
CA GLU A 68 3.07 -7.77 4.51
C GLU A 68 2.62 -9.24 4.47
N LEU A 69 2.14 -9.74 3.32
CA LEU A 69 1.83 -11.18 3.12
C LEU A 69 3.06 -12.01 2.70
N GLY A 70 4.24 -11.42 2.83
CA GLY A 70 5.52 -12.01 2.47
C GLY A 70 5.73 -12.14 0.96
N ARG A 71 6.65 -13.04 0.61
CA ARG A 71 7.07 -13.31 -0.77
C ARG A 71 6.94 -14.78 -1.11
N SER A 72 6.76 -15.07 -2.40
CA SER A 72 6.76 -16.43 -2.92
C SER A 72 7.37 -16.50 -4.31
N SER A 73 7.74 -17.72 -4.73
CA SER A 73 8.01 -17.98 -6.13
C SER A 73 6.77 -17.64 -6.96
N SER A 74 6.93 -16.90 -8.06
CA SER A 74 5.84 -16.61 -8.99
C SER A 74 5.45 -17.80 -9.87
N GLY A 75 6.30 -18.83 -9.94
CA GLY A 75 6.20 -19.90 -10.95
C GLY A 75 6.73 -19.49 -12.34
N ILE A 76 7.06 -18.21 -12.55
CA ILE A 76 7.66 -17.70 -13.78
C ILE A 76 9.19 -17.75 -13.66
N SER A 77 9.85 -18.15 -14.74
CA SER A 77 11.32 -18.14 -14.81
C SER A 77 11.78 -17.57 -16.14
N GLU A 78 12.77 -16.70 -16.07
CA GLU A 78 13.49 -16.19 -17.24
C GLU A 78 14.66 -17.12 -17.54
N ASN A 79 14.80 -17.54 -18.80
CA ASN A 79 16.01 -18.22 -19.24
C ASN A 79 17.08 -17.14 -19.47
N VAL A 80 18.16 -17.19 -18.71
CA VAL A 80 19.30 -16.32 -18.95
C VAL A 80 20.03 -16.85 -20.17
N GLU A 81 20.04 -16.06 -21.25
CA GLU A 81 20.58 -16.45 -22.57
C GLU A 81 21.94 -17.15 -22.46
N ASP A 82 22.09 -18.25 -23.22
CA ASP A 82 23.30 -19.05 -23.37
C ASP A 82 23.97 -19.59 -22.09
N SER A 83 23.29 -19.50 -20.94
CA SER A 83 23.83 -19.98 -19.66
C SER A 83 23.24 -21.30 -19.18
N GLY A 84 22.07 -21.70 -19.71
CA GLY A 84 21.27 -22.81 -19.16
C GLY A 84 20.69 -22.54 -17.76
N VAL A 85 20.90 -21.33 -17.22
CA VAL A 85 20.40 -20.91 -15.90
C VAL A 85 19.02 -20.30 -16.03
N LYS A 86 18.12 -20.71 -15.14
CA LYS A 86 16.78 -20.13 -14.99
C LYS A 86 16.76 -19.18 -13.79
N ARG A 87 16.36 -17.94 -14.01
CA ARG A 87 16.10 -16.97 -12.95
C ARG A 87 14.62 -17.00 -12.58
N THR A 88 14.31 -17.55 -11.41
CA THR A 88 12.95 -17.52 -10.87
C THR A 88 12.57 -16.10 -10.47
N MET A 89 11.44 -15.63 -10.98
CA MET A 89 10.90 -14.34 -10.59
C MET A 89 10.17 -14.45 -9.25
N ILE A 90 10.40 -13.49 -8.36
CA ILE A 90 9.79 -13.46 -7.02
C ILE A 90 8.54 -12.60 -7.07
N LYS A 91 7.48 -13.07 -6.42
CA LYS A 91 6.24 -12.34 -6.22
C LYS A 91 6.21 -11.75 -4.81
N SER A 92 5.87 -10.47 -4.72
CA SER A 92 5.40 -9.84 -3.48
C SER A 92 3.89 -10.04 -3.39
N ASN A 93 3.40 -10.53 -2.25
CA ASN A 93 1.99 -10.89 -2.06
C ASN A 93 1.12 -9.70 -1.61
N GLY A 94 1.66 -8.49 -1.68
CA GLY A 94 0.97 -7.25 -1.31
C GLY A 94 1.17 -6.85 0.15
N SER A 95 0.77 -5.61 0.45
CA SER A 95 0.93 -5.01 1.78
C SER A 95 -0.15 -3.99 2.11
N LEU A 96 -0.57 -3.95 3.37
CA LEU A 96 -1.39 -2.87 3.94
C LEU A 96 -0.49 -1.95 4.78
N ILE A 97 -0.45 -0.68 4.44
CA ILE A 97 0.51 0.30 4.98
C ILE A 97 -0.24 1.41 5.70
N TYR A 98 0.16 1.64 6.95
CA TYR A 98 -0.20 2.83 7.73
C TYR A 98 1.04 3.69 7.90
N GLN A 99 1.10 4.81 7.19
CA GLN A 99 2.27 5.69 7.19
C GLN A 99 1.94 7.05 7.82
N GLN A 100 2.79 7.48 8.75
CA GLN A 100 2.76 8.84 9.24
C GLN A 100 3.24 9.81 8.15
N LEU A 101 2.46 10.87 7.92
CA LEU A 101 2.82 11.97 7.02
C LEU A 101 3.56 13.06 7.78
N PHE A 102 4.26 13.93 7.04
CA PHE A 102 5.02 15.05 7.60
C PHE A 102 4.20 15.98 8.53
N ASN A 103 2.88 16.04 8.32
CA ASN A 103 1.92 16.83 9.11
C ASN A 103 1.26 16.03 10.26
N GLY A 104 1.79 14.84 10.58
CA GLY A 104 1.33 13.97 11.65
C GLY A 104 0.07 13.15 11.34
N LYS A 105 -0.59 13.38 10.20
CA LYS A 105 -1.71 12.54 9.76
C LYS A 105 -1.23 11.15 9.35
N ILE A 106 -2.16 10.22 9.24
CA ILE A 106 -1.90 8.83 8.88
C ILE A 106 -2.49 8.58 7.50
N MET A 107 -1.64 8.22 6.54
CA MET A 107 -2.06 7.71 5.25
C MET A 107 -2.23 6.19 5.34
N VAL A 108 -3.35 5.69 4.85
CA VAL A 108 -3.61 4.25 4.72
C VAL A 108 -3.60 3.91 3.24
N MET A 109 -2.79 2.92 2.86
CA MET A 109 -2.69 2.49 1.47
C MET A 109 -2.44 1.00 1.32
N ILE A 110 -2.83 0.46 0.19
CA ILE A 110 -2.58 -0.92 -0.23
C ILE A 110 -1.53 -0.90 -1.33
N LEU A 111 -0.54 -1.78 -1.20
CA LEU A 111 0.32 -2.18 -2.30
C LEU A 111 -0.19 -3.54 -2.80
N SER A 112 -0.74 -3.59 -4.01
CA SER A 112 -1.20 -4.83 -4.62
C SER A 112 -0.05 -5.80 -4.89
N PRO A 113 -0.33 -7.10 -5.05
CA PRO A 113 0.70 -8.05 -5.45
C PRO A 113 1.36 -7.65 -6.78
N HIS A 114 2.65 -7.99 -6.92
CA HIS A 114 3.39 -7.80 -8.16
C HIS A 114 4.55 -8.80 -8.27
N ILE A 115 4.98 -9.07 -9.51
CA ILE A 115 6.08 -9.97 -9.82
C ILE A 115 7.31 -9.13 -10.18
N GLU A 116 8.41 -9.37 -9.47
CA GLU A 116 9.66 -8.66 -9.70
C GLU A 116 10.20 -8.94 -11.11
N GLY A 117 10.42 -7.88 -11.89
CA GLY A 117 10.90 -7.99 -13.27
C GLY A 117 9.83 -8.34 -14.30
N TYR A 118 8.55 -8.41 -13.91
CA TYR A 118 7.45 -8.71 -14.83
C TYR A 118 6.30 -7.73 -14.69
N GLY A 119 6.04 -6.98 -15.77
CA GLY A 119 5.02 -5.94 -15.81
C GLY A 119 5.37 -4.70 -14.99
N GLN A 120 4.51 -3.69 -15.05
CA GLN A 120 4.59 -2.56 -14.14
C GLN A 120 3.71 -2.82 -12.91
N PRO A 121 4.24 -2.65 -11.69
CA PRO A 121 3.41 -2.78 -10.49
C PRO A 121 2.30 -1.72 -10.53
N LYS A 122 1.10 -2.10 -10.07
CA LYS A 122 0.00 -1.15 -9.88
C LYS A 122 0.46 -0.05 -8.90
N PRO A 123 0.11 1.23 -9.15
CA PRO A 123 0.40 2.27 -8.19
C PRO A 123 -0.32 1.97 -6.86
N PRO A 124 0.25 2.35 -5.71
CA PRO A 124 -0.40 2.13 -4.43
C PRO A 124 -1.80 2.72 -4.39
N LEU A 125 -2.76 1.94 -3.91
CA LEU A 125 -4.13 2.38 -3.72
C LEU A 125 -4.25 3.07 -2.36
N THR A 126 -4.36 4.40 -2.34
CA THR A 126 -4.66 5.14 -1.11
C THR A 126 -6.12 4.92 -0.73
N LEU A 127 -6.35 4.36 0.47
CA LEU A 127 -7.69 4.19 1.02
C LEU A 127 -8.20 5.52 1.59
N GLU A 128 -7.40 6.14 2.46
CA GLU A 128 -7.77 7.38 3.14
C GLU A 128 -6.58 8.05 3.86
N ILE A 129 -6.81 9.29 4.30
CA ILE A 129 -5.89 10.03 5.17
C ILE A 129 -6.66 10.49 6.41
N LEU A 130 -6.25 10.01 7.57
CA LEU A 130 -6.92 10.21 8.85
C LEU A 130 -6.06 11.03 9.80
N ARG A 131 -6.72 11.72 10.72
CA ARG A 131 -6.08 12.21 11.96
C ARG A 131 -5.94 11.04 12.94
N PRO A 132 -4.96 11.08 13.85
CA PRO A 132 -4.79 10.07 14.90
C PRO A 132 -6.05 9.75 15.69
N ASP A 133 -6.86 10.76 16.02
CA ASP A 133 -8.08 10.59 16.80
C ASP A 133 -9.23 9.91 16.02
N GLU A 134 -9.20 9.96 14.69
CA GLU A 134 -10.20 9.37 13.79
C GLU A 134 -9.95 7.86 13.58
N LEU A 135 -8.69 7.41 13.65
CA LEU A 135 -8.35 6.00 13.45
C LEU A 135 -8.69 5.16 14.70
N LYS A 136 -9.60 4.20 14.52
CA LYS A 136 -10.06 3.26 15.57
C LYS A 136 -10.01 1.82 15.04
N ALA A 137 -10.05 0.83 15.93
CA ALA A 137 -10.02 -0.58 15.57
C ALA A 137 -11.03 -1.01 14.47
N PRO A 138 -12.29 -0.52 14.43
CA PRO A 138 -13.21 -0.85 13.34
C PRO A 138 -12.74 -0.40 11.95
N PHE A 139 -11.98 0.70 11.85
CA PHE A 139 -11.39 1.13 10.59
C PHE A 139 -10.32 0.14 10.12
N ILE A 140 -9.50 -0.37 11.05
CA ILE A 140 -8.45 -1.34 10.72
C ILE A 140 -9.04 -2.61 10.12
N ILE A 141 -10.17 -3.08 10.68
CA ILE A 141 -10.90 -4.24 10.13
C ILE A 141 -11.37 -3.95 8.70
N ARG A 142 -12.02 -2.80 8.45
CA ARG A 142 -12.44 -2.41 7.10
C ARG A 142 -11.27 -2.29 6.12
N HIS A 143 -10.13 -1.76 6.56
CA HIS A 143 -8.94 -1.70 5.71
C HIS A 143 -8.39 -3.09 5.39
N MET A 144 -8.44 -4.02 6.35
CA MET A 144 -8.06 -5.42 6.13
C MET A 144 -9.00 -6.10 5.13
N GLU A 145 -10.30 -5.87 5.21
CA GLU A 145 -11.28 -6.39 4.24
C GLU A 145 -10.98 -5.85 2.82
N ALA A 146 -10.73 -4.55 2.70
CA ALA A 146 -10.36 -3.94 1.41
C ALA A 146 -9.04 -4.50 0.86
N PHE A 147 -8.06 -4.73 1.75
CA PHE A 147 -6.77 -5.31 1.40
C PHE A 147 -6.90 -6.74 0.89
N LEU A 148 -7.61 -7.60 1.62
CA LEU A 148 -7.85 -8.98 1.21
C LEU A 148 -8.62 -9.04 -0.11
N LYS A 149 -9.62 -8.17 -0.29
CA LYS A 149 -10.34 -8.08 -1.55
C LYS A 149 -9.40 -7.75 -2.72
N ASP A 150 -8.54 -6.74 -2.59
CA ASP A 150 -7.60 -6.35 -3.65
C ASP A 150 -6.66 -7.49 -4.04
N ILE A 151 -6.16 -8.23 -3.04
CA ILE A 151 -5.30 -9.39 -3.28
C ILE A 151 -6.09 -10.51 -3.95
N THR A 152 -7.28 -10.85 -3.46
CA THR A 152 -8.11 -11.89 -4.06
C THR A 152 -8.46 -11.56 -5.51
N ASP A 153 -8.88 -10.33 -5.79
CA ASP A 153 -9.17 -9.87 -7.15
C ASP A 153 -7.92 -9.94 -8.08
N TRP A 154 -6.72 -9.74 -7.52
CA TRP A 154 -5.47 -9.86 -8.28
C TRP A 154 -5.10 -11.33 -8.56
N GLU A 155 -5.33 -12.23 -7.60
CA GLU A 155 -5.02 -13.66 -7.73
C GLU A 155 -6.01 -14.40 -8.61
N ASP A 156 -7.29 -14.03 -8.53
CA ASP A 156 -8.40 -14.57 -9.32
C ASP A 156 -8.59 -13.80 -10.63
N PHE A 157 -7.55 -13.08 -11.08
CA PHE A 157 -7.63 -12.28 -12.28
C PHE A 157 -7.81 -13.17 -13.52
N ASP A 158 -9.01 -13.12 -14.09
CA ASP A 158 -9.36 -13.78 -15.35
C ASP A 158 -9.18 -12.82 -16.53
N ASP A 159 -8.18 -13.09 -17.37
CA ASP A 159 -7.88 -12.32 -18.59
C ASP A 159 -9.05 -12.36 -19.61
N GLU A 160 -9.98 -13.32 -19.54
CA GLU A 160 -11.06 -13.46 -20.51
C GLU A 160 -12.26 -12.53 -20.27
N GLU A 161 -12.51 -12.08 -19.02
CA GLU A 161 -13.70 -11.29 -18.67
C GLU A 161 -13.57 -9.78 -18.95
N GLN A 162 -12.36 -9.25 -19.14
CA GLN A 162 -12.11 -7.82 -19.32
C GLN A 162 -11.55 -7.44 -20.70
N LYS A 163 -12.27 -7.79 -21.77
CA LYS A 163 -12.00 -7.20 -23.11
C LYS A 163 -12.33 -5.71 -23.25
N SER A 164 -12.65 -4.99 -22.17
CA SER A 164 -13.06 -3.57 -22.25
C SER A 164 -12.61 -2.68 -21.09
N SER A 165 -11.41 -2.87 -20.56
CA SER A 165 -10.71 -1.78 -19.86
C SER A 165 -9.23 -2.12 -19.79
N ALA A 166 -8.41 -1.29 -20.42
CA ALA A 166 -6.95 -1.44 -20.54
C ALA A 166 -6.28 -1.55 -19.15
N ILE A 167 -6.18 -2.78 -18.65
CA ILE A 167 -5.26 -3.14 -17.58
C ILE A 167 -3.92 -3.41 -18.26
N GLY A 168 -2.85 -2.86 -17.69
CA GLY A 168 -1.49 -2.83 -18.23
C GLY A 168 -0.77 -4.18 -18.29
N PHE A 169 -1.45 -5.24 -18.72
CA PHE A 169 -0.82 -6.44 -19.23
C PHE A 169 -0.51 -6.22 -20.70
N ASN A 170 0.76 -5.94 -21.01
CA ASN A 170 1.24 -6.06 -22.38
C ASN A 170 2.09 -7.34 -22.45
N PRO A 171 1.54 -8.46 -22.93
CA PRO A 171 2.32 -9.68 -23.11
C PRO A 171 3.41 -9.42 -24.16
N ILE A 172 4.68 -9.51 -23.75
CA ILE A 172 5.79 -9.51 -24.68
C ILE A 172 5.67 -10.78 -25.54
N GLY A 173 5.41 -10.62 -26.84
CA GLY A 173 5.43 -11.72 -27.81
C GLY A 173 4.32 -11.74 -28.86
N PHE A 174 3.24 -10.97 -28.68
CA PHE A 174 2.17 -10.84 -29.69
C PHE A 174 2.03 -9.39 -30.15
N ASN A 175 3.07 -8.88 -30.82
CA ASN A 175 2.82 -7.83 -31.80
C ASN A 175 2.14 -8.53 -32.99
N SER A 176 0.81 -8.49 -33.04
CA SER A 176 0.09 -8.67 -34.30
C SER A 176 0.42 -7.47 -35.17
N GLY A 177 1.58 -7.51 -35.81
CA GLY A 177 1.94 -6.64 -36.92
C GLY A 177 1.03 -6.95 -38.09
N HIS A 178 -0.17 -6.37 -38.06
CA HIS A 178 -0.87 -6.03 -39.28
C HIS A 178 -0.03 -4.94 -39.98
N GLU A 179 0.92 -5.36 -40.79
CA GLU A 179 1.33 -4.56 -41.93
C GLU A 179 0.39 -4.91 -43.08
N GLN A 180 -0.63 -4.07 -43.26
CA GLN A 180 -1.34 -3.93 -44.53
C GLN A 180 -0.99 -2.56 -45.13
N GLU A 181 -0.53 -2.62 -46.39
CA GLU A 181 -0.53 -1.60 -47.45
C GLU A 181 0.55 -0.49 -47.32
N VAL A 182 1.40 -0.26 -48.34
CA VAL A 182 1.14 -0.10 -49.78
C VAL A 182 2.23 -0.75 -50.66
#